data_AF-A0A4U6D945-F1
#
_entry.id   AF-A0A4U6D945-F1
#
_cell.length_a   1.000
_cell.length_b   1.000
_cell.length_c   1.000
_cell.angle_alpha   90.00
_cell.angle_beta   90.00
_cell.angle_gamma   90.00
#
_symmetry.space_group_name_H-M   'P 1'
#
loop_
_entity.id
_entity.type
_entity.pdbx_description
1 polymer ?
#
loop_
_entity_poly.entity_id
_entity_poly.type
_entity_poly.pdbx_seq_one_letter_code
_entity_poly.pdbx_strand_id
1 'polypeptide(L)'
;MHICLFAAIAFHCGKAGQDQIQISRRRLMRSARIQSVATYHSCIRDLARFGHIDYHPSFHPLRASRIGLSGQYEKSLNSQDNG
;
A
#
# COMPACT_ATOMS: atom_id res chain seq x y z
N MET A 1 -2.17 -13.46 -5.28
CA MET A 1 -2.79 -12.80 -4.10
C MET A 1 -2.33 -11.33 -3.93
N HIS A 2 -2.11 -10.57 -5.02
CA HIS A 2 -1.74 -9.15 -4.92
C HIS A 2 -2.96 -8.22 -5.02
N ILE A 3 -3.90 -8.55 -5.91
CA ILE A 3 -5.11 -7.76 -6.20
C ILE A 3 -5.96 -7.54 -4.93
N CYS A 4 -6.21 -8.59 -4.14
CA CYS A 4 -7.00 -8.46 -2.91
C CYS A 4 -6.31 -7.57 -1.85
N LEU A 5 -4.98 -7.63 -1.75
CA LEU A 5 -4.23 -6.79 -0.82
C LEU A 5 -4.20 -5.33 -1.28
N PHE A 6 -3.99 -5.10 -2.57
CA PHE A 6 -4.06 -3.78 -3.19
C PHE A 6 -5.45 -3.17 -3.05
N ALA A 7 -6.51 -3.92 -3.38
CA ALA A 7 -7.90 -3.46 -3.22
C ALA A 7 -8.24 -3.14 -1.76
N ALA A 8 -7.73 -3.92 -0.80
CA ALA A 8 -7.89 -3.61 0.61
C ALA A 8 -7.21 -2.29 0.98
N ILE A 9 -5.98 -2.04 0.51
CA ILE A 9 -5.27 -0.78 0.74
C ILE A 9 -6.06 0.38 0.12
N ALA A 10 -6.48 0.26 -1.14
CA ALA A 10 -7.24 1.28 -1.84
C ALA A 10 -8.58 1.59 -1.17
N PHE A 11 -9.29 0.57 -0.71
CA PHE A 11 -10.53 0.73 0.05
C PHE A 11 -10.31 1.53 1.35
N HIS A 12 -9.25 1.24 2.10
CA HIS A 12 -8.95 1.97 3.34
C HIS A 12 -8.49 3.41 3.06
N CYS A 13 -7.71 3.65 2.00
CA CYS A 13 -7.35 5.00 1.55
C CYS A 13 -8.59 5.81 1.15
N GLY A 14 -9.46 5.23 0.31
CA GLY A 14 -10.70 5.88 -0.14
C GLY A 14 -11.64 6.19 1.02
N LYS A 15 -11.78 5.27 2.00
CA LYS A 15 -12.57 5.53 3.21
C LYS A 15 -12.00 6.62 4.11
N ALA A 16 -10.69 6.81 4.11
CA ALA A 16 -10.03 7.87 4.86
C ALA A 16 -10.05 9.22 4.11
N GLY A 17 -10.31 9.21 2.80
CA GLY A 17 -10.11 10.39 1.94
C GLY A 17 -8.65 10.83 1.93
N GLN A 18 -7.71 9.89 2.03
CA GLN A 18 -6.27 10.15 2.11
C GLN A 18 -5.52 9.18 1.20
N ASP A 19 -4.47 9.67 0.54
CA ASP A 19 -3.62 8.84 -0.32
C ASP A 19 -2.69 7.93 0.49
N GLN A 20 -2.54 8.19 1.79
CA GLN A 20 -1.78 7.39 2.74
C GLN A 20 -2.59 7.07 3.99
N ILE A 21 -2.41 5.85 4.50
CA ILE A 21 -3.05 5.36 5.71
C ILE A 21 -2.05 4.75 6.68
N GLN A 22 -2.36 4.84 7.98
CA GLN A 22 -1.70 4.05 9.02
C GLN A 22 -2.59 2.86 9.36
N ILE A 23 -2.15 1.65 9.01
CA ILE A 23 -2.95 0.45 9.19
C ILE A 23 -2.11 -0.73 9.67
N SER A 24 -2.67 -1.52 10.59
CA SER A 24 -1.99 -2.71 11.09
C SER A 24 -2.06 -3.84 10.07
N ARG A 25 -0.98 -4.63 9.98
CA ARG A 25 -0.94 -5.87 9.18
C ARG A 25 -2.18 -6.74 9.40
N ARG A 26 -2.58 -6.96 10.67
CA ARG A 26 -3.74 -7.79 11.02
C ARG A 26 -5.04 -7.29 10.38
N ARG A 27 -5.25 -5.98 10.32
CA ARG A 27 -6.44 -5.40 9.68
C ARG A 27 -6.41 -5.61 8.17
N LEU A 28 -5.26 -5.36 7.53
CA LEU A 28 -5.10 -5.62 6.09
C LEU A 28 -5.26 -7.09 5.73
N MET A 29 -4.66 -8.00 6.49
CA MET A 29 -4.78 -9.44 6.27
C MET A 29 -6.25 -9.88 6.33
N ARG A 30 -7.02 -9.40 7.31
CA ARG A 30 -8.47 -9.68 7.38
C ARG A 30 -9.23 -9.14 6.17
N SER A 31 -8.99 -7.88 5.79
CA SER A 31 -9.64 -7.26 4.63
C SER A 31 -9.29 -7.98 3.31
N ALA A 32 -8.04 -8.42 3.16
CA ALA A 32 -7.55 -9.10 1.96
C ALA A 32 -7.75 -10.62 1.99
N ARG A 33 -8.38 -11.16 3.06
CA ARG A 33 -8.55 -12.60 3.31
C ARG A 33 -7.24 -13.41 3.27
N ILE A 34 -6.12 -12.78 3.65
CA ILE A 34 -4.80 -13.43 3.77
C ILE A 34 -4.68 -14.04 5.17
N GLN A 35 -4.41 -15.34 5.23
CA GLN A 35 -4.23 -16.05 6.51
C GLN A 35 -2.75 -16.26 6.86
N SER A 36 -1.88 -16.34 5.86
CA SER A 36 -0.44 -16.57 6.05
C SER A 36 0.35 -15.26 6.13
N VAL A 37 1.15 -15.13 7.18
CA VAL A 37 2.08 -14.01 7.36
C VAL A 37 3.13 -14.00 6.24
N ALA A 38 3.63 -15.16 5.82
CA ALA A 38 4.57 -15.27 4.72
C ALA A 38 3.96 -14.77 3.40
N THR A 39 2.71 -15.16 3.10
CA THR A 39 1.98 -14.69 1.91
C THR A 39 1.77 -13.17 1.97
N TYR A 40 1.41 -12.61 3.13
CA TYR A 40 1.32 -11.16 3.29
C TYR A 40 2.64 -10.47 2.95
N HIS A 41 3.75 -10.95 3.51
CA HIS A 41 5.07 -10.33 3.30
C HIS A 41 5.55 -10.44 1.86
N SER A 42 5.32 -11.55 1.17
CA SER A 42 5.59 -11.65 -0.27
C SER A 42 4.74 -10.64 -1.03
N CYS A 43 3.42 -10.67 -0.82
CA CYS A 43 2.51 -9.87 -1.62
C CYS A 43 2.70 -8.37 -1.46
N ILE A 44 2.93 -7.89 -0.23
CA ILE A 44 3.15 -6.47 0.03
C ILE A 44 4.49 -5.97 -0.51
N ARG A 45 5.53 -6.83 -0.45
CA ARG A 45 6.85 -6.51 -0.99
C ARG A 45 6.81 -6.43 -2.52
N ASP A 46 6.10 -7.35 -3.17
CA ASP A 46 5.93 -7.32 -4.62
C ASP A 46 5.14 -6.09 -5.06
N LEU A 47 4.06 -5.73 -4.35
CA LEU A 47 3.31 -4.49 -4.62
C LEU A 47 4.18 -3.23 -4.49
N ALA A 48 5.03 -3.17 -3.46
CA ALA A 48 5.97 -2.07 -3.28
C ALA A 48 7.06 -2.06 -4.37
N ARG A 49 7.60 -3.24 -4.72
CA ARG A 49 8.62 -3.42 -5.75
C ARG A 49 8.12 -3.01 -7.13
N PHE A 50 6.86 -3.29 -7.46
CA PHE A 50 6.23 -2.88 -8.72
C PHE A 50 5.78 -1.42 -8.72
N GLY A 51 5.95 -0.69 -7.61
CA GLY A 51 5.56 0.71 -7.53
C GLY A 51 4.05 0.93 -7.52
N HIS A 52 3.27 -0.03 -7.02
CA HIS A 52 1.83 0.13 -6.79
C HIS A 52 1.50 0.76 -5.44
N ILE A 53 2.39 0.59 -4.46
CA ILE A 53 2.25 1.18 -3.13
C ILE A 53 3.59 1.73 -2.63
N ASP A 54 3.51 2.74 -1.77
CA ASP A 54 4.63 3.16 -0.93
C ASP A 54 4.47 2.54 0.46
N TYR A 55 5.34 1.58 0.80
CA TYR A 55 5.21 0.78 2.02
C TYR A 55 6.32 1.07 3.04
N HIS A 56 5.93 1.65 4.17
CA HIS A 56 6.81 1.97 5.30
C HIS A 56 6.44 1.10 6.51
N PRO A 57 7.11 -0.06 6.72
CA PRO A 57 6.83 -0.93 7.84
C PRO A 57 7.16 -0.23 9.16
N SER A 58 6.33 -0.47 10.17
CA SER A 58 6.63 -0.10 11.54
C SER A 58 6.89 -1.37 12.34
N PHE A 59 8.08 -1.49 12.91
CA PHE A 59 8.45 -2.60 13.81
C PHE A 59 8.01 -2.35 15.26
N HIS A 60 7.42 -1.19 15.54
CA HIS A 60 6.98 -0.84 16.88
C HIS A 60 5.55 -1.33 17.12
N PRO A 61 5.28 -2.12 18.20
CA PRO A 61 3.99 -2.79 18.41
C PRO A 61 2.79 -1.84 18.53
N LEU A 62 3.03 -0.59 18.94
CA LEU A 62 2.02 0.47 19.04
C LEU A 62 1.85 1.30 17.77
N ARG A 63 2.79 1.25 16.82
CA ARG A 63 2.74 2.06 15.58
C ARG A 63 2.37 1.17 14.41
N ALA A 64 1.24 1.46 13.79
CA ALA A 64 0.82 0.81 12.55
C ALA A 64 1.81 1.10 11.40
N SER A 65 1.84 0.24 10.38
CA SER A 65 2.63 0.51 9.18
C SER A 65 1.97 1.64 8.38
N ARG A 66 2.78 2.51 7.78
CA ARG A 66 2.29 3.53 6.84
C ARG A 66 2.29 2.94 5.43
N ILE A 67 1.17 3.10 4.73
CA ILE A 67 1.01 2.62 3.36
C ILE A 67 0.33 3.71 2.55
N GLY A 68 0.93 4.08 1.42
CA GLY A 68 0.35 4.96 0.42
C GLY A 68 0.06 4.24 -0.89
N LEU A 69 -0.96 4.67 -1.61
CA LEU A 69 -1.07 4.34 -3.04
C LEU A 69 -0.05 5.20 -3.78
N SER A 70 0.87 4.58 -4.52
CA SER A 70 1.78 5.36 -5.37
C SER A 70 1.02 5.71 -6.65
N GLY A 71 0.69 7.00 -6.78
CA GLY A 71 0.13 7.60 -7.98
C GLY A 71 1.14 7.61 -9.12
N GLN A 72 1.42 6.45 -9.71
CA GLN A 72 2.15 6.35 -10.98
C GLN A 72 1.15 6.58 -12.11
N TYR A 73 0.66 7.82 -12.27
CA TYR A 73 0.08 8.29 -13.54
C TYR A 73 0.10 9.81 -13.76
N GLU A 74 0.67 10.62 -12.84
CA GLU A 74 0.68 12.10 -13.00
C GLU A 74 2.06 12.76 -12.86
N LYS A 75 3.16 12.01 -13.05
CA LYS A 75 4.52 12.61 -13.08
C LYS A 75 5.33 12.39 -14.35
N SER A 76 4.79 11.67 -15.34
CA SER A 76 5.47 11.48 -16.63
C SER A 76 4.97 12.41 -17.74
N LEU A 77 4.00 13.30 -17.46
CA LEU A 77 3.43 14.25 -18.43
C LEU A 77 3.73 15.73 -18.11
N ASN A 78 4.42 16.03 -17.01
CA ASN A 78 4.78 17.41 -16.64
C ASN A 78 6.30 17.65 -16.68
N SER A 79 6.99 17.03 -17.63
CA SER A 79 8.40 17.29 -17.92
C SER A 79 8.64 17.37 -19.43
N GLN A 80 7.85 18.21 -20.11
CA GLN A 80 8.35 19.03 -21.21
C GLN A 80 8.12 20.50 -20.80
N ASP A 81 9.09 21.35 -21.13
CA ASP A 81 9.21 22.79 -20.89
C ASP A 81 9.89 23.24 -19.59
N ASN A 82 11.24 23.26 -19.62
CA ASN A 82 12.05 24.45 -19.38
C ASN A 82 13.53 24.15 -19.71
N GLY A 83 13.94 24.49 -20.94
CA GLY A 83 15.32 24.37 -21.43
C GLY A 83 15.39 24.30 -22.95
#